data_AF-A0A8T5DH46-F1
#
_entry.id   AF-A0A8T5DH46-F1
#
_cell.length_a   1.000
_cell.length_b   1.000
_cell.length_c   1.000
_cell.angle_alpha   90.00
_cell.angle_beta   90.00
_cell.angle_gamma   90.00
#
_symmetry.space_group_name_H-M   'P 1'
#
loop_
_entity.id
_entity.type
_entity.pdbx_description
1 polymer ?
#
loop_
_entity_poly.entity_id
_entity_poly.type
_entity_poly.pdbx_seq_one_letter_code
_entity_poly.pdbx_strand_id
1 'polypeptide(L)' 'MAKVHTRMKRKLCISSNTNYKINFNKSVHKTRPKTFKSEEAAQAWAKAQGIEKYELVNLRLSDSAKKIKVVY' A
#
# COMPACT_ATOMS: atom_id res chain seq x y z
N MET A 1 0.39 -8.08 41.43
CA MET A 1 1.02 -7.48 40.23
C MET A 1 2.44 -7.04 40.56
N ALA A 2 3.45 -7.58 39.89
CA ALA A 2 4.84 -7.17 40.11
C ALA A 2 5.09 -5.79 39.47
N LYS A 3 5.77 -4.90 40.21
CA LYS A 3 6.14 -3.58 39.71
C LYS A 3 7.30 -3.73 38.72
N VAL A 4 7.03 -3.54 37.42
CA VAL A 4 8.06 -3.59 36.38
C VAL A 4 8.93 -2.33 36.42
N HIS A 5 10.26 -2.53 36.49
CA HIS A 5 11.24 -1.44 36.51
C HIS A 5 11.18 -0.58 35.23
N THR A 6 11.39 0.73 35.34
CA THR A 6 11.30 1.69 34.22
C THR A 6 12.26 1.36 33.07
N ARG A 7 13.47 0.89 33.38
CA ARG A 7 14.46 0.42 32.39
C ARG A 7 13.94 -0.74 31.54
N MET A 8 13.22 -1.69 32.15
CA MET A 8 12.60 -2.81 31.42
C MET A 8 11.46 -2.32 30.53
N LYS A 9 10.64 -1.36 31.00
CA LYS A 9 9.61 -0.73 30.17
C LYS A 9 10.19 -0.05 28.92
N ARG A 10 11.35 0.61 29.04
CA ARG A 10 12.06 1.22 27.91
C ARG A 10 12.63 0.17 26.96
N LYS A 11 13.32 -0.86 27.48
CA LYS A 11 13.91 -1.94 26.67
C LYS A 11 12.87 -2.70 25.86
N LEU A 12 11.71 -2.95 26.45
CA LEU A 12 10.62 -3.71 25.83
C LEU A 12 9.61 -2.82 25.10
N CYS A 13 9.84 -1.50 25.05
CA CYS A 13 8.92 -0.53 24.47
C CYS A 13 7.49 -0.57 25.03
N ILE A 14 7.31 -1.03 26.28
CA ILE A 14 6.02 -1.13 26.99
C ILE A 14 5.72 0.19 27.73
N SER A 15 6.15 1.33 27.16
CA SER A 15 5.90 2.63 27.77
C SER A 15 4.40 2.91 27.77
N SER A 16 3.88 3.20 28.96
CA SER A 16 2.48 3.56 29.20
C SER A 16 2.07 4.75 28.32
N ASN A 17 1.06 4.51 27.48
CA ASN A 17 0.17 5.47 26.83
C ASN A 17 0.61 6.22 25.56
N THR A 18 1.90 6.43 25.28
CA THR A 18 2.28 7.21 24.08
C THR A 18 2.45 6.36 22.82
N ASN A 19 3.06 5.18 22.92
CA ASN A 19 3.32 4.32 21.75
C ASN A 19 2.14 3.42 21.34
N TYR A 20 1.20 3.14 22.26
CA TYR A 20 0.02 2.33 21.94
C TYR A 20 -0.88 3.06 20.93
N LYS A 21 -1.06 4.38 21.06
CA LYS A 21 -1.88 5.17 20.12
C LYS A 21 -1.27 5.26 18.71
N ILE A 22 0.06 5.26 18.61
CA ILE A 22 0.78 5.36 17.32
C ILE A 22 0.68 4.02 16.56
N ASN A 23 0.78 2.89 17.26
CA ASN A 23 0.81 1.57 16.64
C ASN A 23 -0.57 0.91 16.47
N PHE A 24 -1.57 1.29 17.27
CA PHE A 24 -2.94 0.75 17.16
C PHE A 24 -3.69 1.35 15.97
N ASN A 25 -3.32 2.58 15.58
CA ASN A 25 -3.75 3.21 14.35
C ASN A 25 -2.75 2.93 13.22
N LYS A 26 -2.41 1.65 12.97
CA LYS A 26 -1.83 1.30 11.66
C LYS A 26 -2.86 1.72 10.62
N SER A 27 -2.65 2.88 10.02
CA SER A 27 -3.45 3.38 8.91
C SER A 27 -3.61 2.22 7.93
N VAL A 28 -4.83 1.72 7.78
CA VAL A 28 -5.16 0.76 6.72
C VAL A 28 -4.95 1.51 5.42
N HIS A 29 -3.73 1.40 4.86
CA HIS A 29 -3.40 2.03 3.61
C HIS A 29 -4.33 1.42 2.56
N LYS A 30 -5.27 2.22 2.06
CA LYS A 30 -6.14 1.81 0.96
C LYS A 30 -5.24 1.35 -0.20
N THR A 31 -5.47 0.13 -0.66
CA THR A 31 -4.76 -0.41 -1.82
C THR A 31 -5.11 0.45 -3.03
N ARG A 32 -4.11 1.21 -3.52
CA ARG A 32 -4.29 2.02 -4.72
C ARG A 32 -4.20 1.12 -5.95
N PRO A 33 -5.00 1.36 -6.99
CA PRO A 33 -4.86 0.63 -8.25
C PRO A 33 -3.47 0.88 -8.85
N LYS A 34 -2.87 -0.18 -9.39
CA LYS A 34 -1.57 -0.08 -10.07
C LYS A 34 -1.72 0.66 -11.39
N THR A 35 -0.71 1.48 -11.71
CA THR A 35 -0.64 2.21 -12.97
C THR A 35 0.73 1.99 -13.62
N PHE A 36 0.75 1.89 -14.95
CA PHE A 36 1.91 1.53 -15.73
C PHE A 36 2.28 2.64 -16.71
N LYS A 37 3.55 2.65 -17.12
CA LYS A 37 4.08 3.60 -18.11
C LYS A 37 3.87 3.13 -19.56
N SER A 38 3.78 1.81 -19.76
CA SER A 38 3.59 1.19 -21.07
C SER A 38 2.41 0.21 -21.04
N GLU A 39 1.82 -0.03 -22.23
CA GLU A 39 0.72 -0.97 -22.41
C GLU A 39 1.18 -2.41 -22.20
N GLU A 40 2.36 -2.75 -22.70
CA GLU A 40 2.99 -4.06 -22.53
C GLU A 40 3.13 -4.43 -21.04
N ALA A 41 3.60 -3.49 -20.21
CA ALA A 41 3.75 -3.71 -18.77
C ALA A 41 2.38 -3.90 -18.08
N ALA A 42 1.36 -3.16 -18.53
CA ALA A 42 0.01 -3.31 -18.01
C ALA A 42 -0.59 -4.69 -18.36
N GLN A 43 -0.43 -5.13 -19.60
CA GLN A 43 -0.90 -6.44 -20.07
C GLN A 43 -0.16 -7.60 -19.41
N ALA A 44 1.17 -7.50 -19.28
CA ALA A 44 1.98 -8.52 -18.60
C ALA A 44 1.54 -8.66 -17.13
N TRP A 45 1.26 -7.54 -16.46
CA TRP A 45 0.73 -7.56 -15.11
C TRP A 45 -0.67 -8.17 -15.03
N ALA A 46 -1.59 -7.80 -15.93
CA ALA A 46 -2.94 -8.37 -15.97
C ALA A 46 -2.93 -9.89 -16.19
N LYS A 47 -2.08 -10.38 -17.10
CA LYS A 47 -1.85 -11.82 -17.33
C LYS A 47 -1.32 -12.52 -16.09
N ALA A 48 -0.34 -11.93 -15.40
CA ALA A 48 0.21 -12.48 -14.17
C ALA A 48 -0.79 -12.50 -13.00
N GLN A 49 -1.87 -11.71 -13.07
CA GLN A 49 -2.97 -11.73 -12.10
C GLN A 49 -4.16 -12.60 -12.54
N GLY A 50 -4.10 -13.20 -13.75
CA GLY A 50 -5.20 -14.01 -14.28
C GLY A 50 -6.43 -13.20 -14.68
N ILE A 51 -6.27 -11.92 -15.02
CA ILE A 51 -7.38 -11.04 -15.42
C ILE A 51 -7.53 -11.13 -16.94
N GLU A 52 -8.61 -11.75 -17.42
CA GLU A 52 -8.86 -11.97 -18.86
C GLU A 52 -9.66 -10.83 -19.50
N LYS A 53 -10.59 -10.23 -18.75
CA LYS A 53 -11.40 -9.09 -19.20
C LYS A 53 -10.95 -7.85 -18.45
N TYR A 54 -10.17 -7.02 -19.12
CA TYR A 54 -9.73 -5.74 -18.56
C TYR A 54 -9.67 -4.66 -19.64
N GLU A 55 -9.85 -3.43 -19.20
CA GLU A 55 -9.69 -2.24 -20.04
C GLU A 55 -8.42 -1.48 -19.65
N LEU A 56 -7.73 -0.97 -20.67
CA LEU A 56 -6.56 -0.11 -20.52
C LEU A 56 -6.99 1.35 -20.65
N VAL A 57 -7.02 2.06 -19.53
CA VAL A 57 -7.41 3.48 -19.50
C VAL A 57 -6.18 4.35 -19.27
N ASN A 58 -5.88 5.27 -20.19
CA ASN A 58 -4.87 6.29 -19.96
C ASN A 58 -5.45 7.39 -19.05
N LEU A 59 -4.81 7.61 -17.89
CA LEU A 59 -5.23 8.61 -16.91
C LEU A 59 -4.76 10.03 -17.25
N ARG A 60 -3.96 10.20 -18.31
CA ARG A 60 -3.49 11.50 -18.77
C ARG A 60 -4.24 11.89 -20.04
N LEU A 61 -4.62 13.17 -20.14
CA LEU A 61 -5.22 13.72 -21.36
C LEU A 61 -4.23 13.83 -22.53
N SER A 62 -2.93 13.90 -22.23
CA SER A 62 -1.87 14.08 -23.23
C SER A 62 -1.13 12.78 -23.54
N ASP A 63 -0.84 12.53 -24.81
CA ASP A 63 -0.13 11.32 -25.27
C ASP A 63 1.39 11.35 -25.07
N SER A 64 1.95 12.50 -24.68
CA SER A 64 3.39 12.66 -24.46
C SER A 64 3.96 11.71 -23.41
N ALA A 65 3.15 11.28 -22.45
CA ALA A 65 3.53 10.25 -21.49
C ALA A 65 2.29 9.53 -20.95
N LYS A 66 2.24 8.21 -21.16
CA LYS A 66 1.10 7.36 -20.78
C LYS A 66 1.13 7.03 -19.29
N LYS A 67 -0.05 7.04 -18.66
CA LYS A 67 -0.27 6.52 -17.31
C LYS A 67 -1.47 5.58 -17.36
N ILE A 68 -1.20 4.32 -17.65
CA ILE A 68 -2.22 3.34 -17.98
C ILE A 68 -2.67 2.62 -16.72
N LYS A 69 -3.97 2.59 -16.49
CA LYS A 69 -4.63 1.84 -15.42
C LYS A 69 -5.34 0.64 -16.04
N VAL A 70 -5.16 -0.53 -15.43
CA VAL A 70 -5.95 -1.72 -15.73
C VAL A 70 -7.23 -1.64 -14.89
N VAL A 71 -8.39 -1.69 -15.54
CA VAL A 71 -9.71 -1.72 -14.90
C VAL A 71 -10.35 -3.07 -15.22
N TYR A 72 -10.79 -3.80 -14.19
CA TYR A 72 -11.37 -5.13 -14.26
C TYR A 72 -12.40 -5.33 -13.15
#